data_AF-A0A1Q8G5W2-F1
#
_entry.id   AF-A0A1Q8G5W2-F1
#
_cell.length_a   1.000
_cell.length_b   1.000
_cell.length_c   1.000
_cell.angle_alpha   90.00
_cell.angle_beta   90.00
_cell.angle_gamma   90.00
#
_symmetry.space_group_name_H-M   'P 1'
#
loop_
_entity.id
_entity.type
_entity.pdbx_description
1 polymer ?
#
loop_
_entity_poly.entity_id
_entity_poly.type
_entity_poly.pdbx_seq_one_letter_code
_entity_poly.pdbx_strand_id
1 'polypeptide(L)'
;MEDLKRSRVTIVAVSAVVLFFLTNYLARFLFGLTGVVVSVVIAALIAAYIGWSVARVLKRAPTSEERGRVLWAYGGFLGALFVAWGAYVGLSAGLDSSGVLFLLSHYLPYPALAHLMLSDRMAARFVGKAG
;
A
#
# COMPACT_ATOMS: atom_id res chain seq x y z
N MET A 1 4.43 -26.81 0.76
CA MET A 1 3.19 -26.00 0.91
C MET A 1 3.47 -24.57 1.34
N GLU A 2 4.51 -24.32 2.16
CA GLU A 2 4.89 -22.96 2.59
C GLU A 2 5.34 -22.06 1.43
N ASP A 3 6.13 -22.58 0.49
CA ASP A 3 6.57 -21.81 -0.68
C ASP A 3 5.41 -21.30 -1.53
N LEU A 4 4.35 -22.12 -1.70
CA LEU A 4 3.14 -21.71 -2.41
C LEU A 4 2.40 -20.57 -1.69
N LYS A 5 2.32 -20.61 -0.36
CA LYS A 5 1.71 -19.51 0.42
C LYS A 5 2.56 -18.24 0.32
N ARG A 6 3.88 -18.38 0.38
CA ARG A 6 4.86 -17.30 0.23
C ARG A 6 4.71 -16.61 -1.13
N SER A 7 4.63 -17.39 -2.22
CA SER A 7 4.38 -16.86 -3.57
C SER A 7 3.04 -16.13 -3.67
N ARG A 8 1.97 -16.66 -3.05
CA ARG A 8 0.65 -16.01 -3.07
C ARG A 8 0.66 -14.66 -2.34
N VAL A 9 1.37 -14.56 -1.21
CA VAL A 9 1.51 -13.28 -0.49
C VAL A 9 2.28 -12.25 -1.34
N THR A 10 3.32 -12.67 -2.05
CA THR A 10 4.01 -11.79 -3.01
C THR A 10 3.10 -11.35 -4.15
N ILE A 11 2.28 -12.26 -4.69
CA ILE A 11 1.30 -11.91 -5.74
C ILE A 11 0.33 -10.83 -5.23
N VAL A 12 -0.13 -10.92 -3.98
CA VAL A 12 -0.99 -9.88 -3.37
C VAL A 12 -0.27 -8.54 -3.26
N ALA A 13 1.01 -8.52 -2.91
CA ALA A 13 1.78 -7.28 -2.86
C ALA A 13 1.95 -6.66 -4.25
N VAL A 14 2.24 -7.47 -5.27
CA VAL A 14 2.37 -7.01 -6.67
C VAL A 14 1.02 -6.52 -7.20
N SER A 15 -0.08 -7.24 -6.96
CA SER A 15 -1.40 -6.80 -7.40
C SER A 15 -1.84 -5.51 -6.71
N ALA A 16 -1.44 -5.28 -5.45
CA ALA A 16 -1.69 -4.02 -4.77
C ALA A 16 -0.92 -2.84 -5.38
N VAL A 17 0.31 -3.07 -5.88
CA VAL A 17 1.05 -2.06 -6.65
C VAL A 17 0.34 -1.75 -7.98
N VAL A 18 -0.15 -2.77 -8.69
CA VAL A 18 -0.93 -2.55 -9.91
C VAL A 18 -2.21 -1.78 -9.61
N LEU A 19 -2.93 -2.17 -8.54
CA LEU A 19 -4.13 -1.49 -8.09
C LEU A 19 -3.84 -0.03 -7.72
N PHE A 20 -2.71 0.25 -7.07
CA PHE A 20 -2.27 1.61 -6.79
C PHE A 20 -2.21 2.47 -8.05
N PHE A 21 -1.58 1.98 -9.12
CA PHE A 21 -1.50 2.73 -10.37
C PHE A 21 -2.87 2.89 -11.03
N LEU A 22 -3.66 1.82 -11.10
CA LEU A 22 -4.99 1.86 -11.72
C LEU A 22 -5.93 2.83 -10.98
N THR A 23 -5.97 2.76 -9.66
CA THR A 23 -6.82 3.65 -8.85
C THR A 23 -6.35 5.09 -8.92
N ASN A 24 -5.03 5.35 -8.89
CA ASN A 24 -4.52 6.72 -9.07
C ASN A 24 -4.81 7.26 -10.47
N TYR A 25 -4.63 6.45 -11.52
CA TYR A 25 -4.94 6.83 -12.88
C TYR A 25 -6.43 7.16 -13.02
N LEU A 26 -7.31 6.28 -12.55
CA LEU A 26 -8.76 6.49 -12.58
C LEU A 26 -9.17 7.76 -11.80
N ALA A 27 -8.72 7.91 -10.57
CA ALA A 27 -9.09 9.05 -9.73
C ALA A 27 -8.58 10.37 -10.31
N ARG A 28 -7.29 10.44 -10.70
CA ARG A 28 -6.66 11.70 -11.07
C ARG A 28 -6.90 12.07 -12.53
N PHE A 29 -6.78 11.11 -13.45
CA PHE A 29 -6.84 11.37 -14.88
C PHE A 29 -8.27 11.33 -15.41
N LEU A 30 -9.08 10.36 -14.98
CA LEU A 30 -10.45 10.22 -15.50
C LEU A 30 -11.44 11.10 -14.74
N PHE A 31 -11.31 11.18 -13.41
CA PHE A 31 -12.25 11.93 -12.57
C PHE A 31 -11.73 13.29 -12.09
N GLY A 32 -10.48 13.65 -12.38
CA GLY A 32 -9.89 14.93 -11.96
C GLY A 32 -9.72 15.09 -10.43
N LEU A 33 -9.82 14.01 -9.66
CA LEU A 33 -9.73 14.03 -8.20
C LEU A 33 -8.26 14.19 -7.79
N THR A 34 -7.95 15.28 -7.09
CA THR A 34 -6.58 15.62 -6.68
C THR A 34 -6.49 15.94 -5.18
N GLY A 35 -5.26 16.06 -4.68
CA GLY A 35 -4.98 16.44 -3.30
C GLY A 35 -4.70 15.27 -2.35
N VAL A 36 -4.29 15.64 -1.13
CA VAL A 36 -3.85 14.69 -0.08
C VAL A 36 -4.99 13.77 0.34
N VAL A 37 -6.20 14.31 0.52
CA VAL A 37 -7.37 13.55 1.00
C VAL A 37 -7.68 12.38 0.06
N VAL A 38 -7.67 12.62 -1.25
CA VAL A 38 -7.88 11.58 -2.27
C VAL A 38 -6.82 10.49 -2.13
N SER A 39 -5.56 10.88 -1.90
CA SER A 39 -4.46 9.92 -1.72
C SER A 39 -4.63 9.07 -0.46
N VAL A 40 -5.13 9.65 0.65
CA VAL A 40 -5.44 8.91 1.87
C VAL A 40 -6.59 7.91 1.64
N VAL A 41 -7.63 8.32 0.91
CA VAL A 41 -8.76 7.43 0.56
C VAL A 41 -8.27 6.26 -0.30
N ILE A 42 -7.46 6.53 -1.33
CA ILE A 42 -6.87 5.48 -2.17
C ILE A 42 -5.98 4.56 -1.33
N ALA A 43 -5.15 5.11 -0.44
CA ALA A 43 -4.32 4.33 0.46
C ALA A 43 -5.15 3.42 1.37
N ALA A 44 -6.26 3.90 1.92
CA ALA A 44 -7.17 3.11 2.75
C ALA A 44 -7.82 1.97 1.97
N LEU A 45 -8.26 2.21 0.73
CA LEU A 45 -8.85 1.18 -0.13
C LEU A 45 -7.84 0.07 -0.45
N ILE A 46 -6.62 0.44 -0.82
CA ILE A 46 -5.56 -0.52 -1.15
C ILE A 46 -5.12 -1.28 0.11
N ALA A 47 -5.00 -0.59 1.25
CA ALA A 47 -4.68 -1.23 2.52
C ALA A 47 -5.74 -2.27 2.92
N ALA A 48 -7.03 -1.94 2.78
CA ALA A 48 -8.13 -2.86 3.02
C ALA A 48 -8.07 -4.07 2.09
N TYR A 49 -7.80 -3.84 0.80
CA TYR A 49 -7.57 -4.91 -0.19
C TYR A 49 -6.41 -5.83 0.22
N ILE A 50 -5.26 -5.27 0.62
CA ILE A 50 -4.10 -6.03 1.07
C ILE A 50 -4.46 -6.88 2.29
N GLY A 51 -5.01 -6.27 3.35
CA GLY A 51 -5.36 -6.95 4.59
C GLY A 51 -6.36 -8.08 4.37
N TRP A 52 -7.42 -7.81 3.61
CA TRP A 52 -8.43 -8.80 3.26
C TRP A 52 -7.84 -9.96 2.42
N SER A 53 -7.07 -9.64 1.37
CA SER A 53 -6.50 -10.65 0.47
C SER A 53 -5.51 -11.57 1.20
N VAL A 54 -4.63 -10.99 2.02
CA VAL A 54 -3.67 -11.76 2.83
C VAL A 54 -4.40 -12.66 3.82
N ALA A 55 -5.40 -12.13 4.55
CA ALA A 55 -6.21 -12.93 5.46
C ALA A 55 -6.93 -14.10 4.75
N ARG A 56 -7.46 -13.86 3.55
CA ARG A 56 -8.15 -14.89 2.75
C ARG A 56 -7.21 -15.97 2.21
N VAL A 57 -5.99 -15.59 1.83
CA VAL A 57 -4.94 -16.53 1.35
C VAL A 57 -4.39 -17.37 2.48
N LEU A 58 -4.10 -16.76 3.63
CA LEU A 58 -3.46 -17.43 4.76
C LEU A 58 -4.44 -18.17 5.67
N LYS A 59 -5.71 -17.75 5.71
CA LYS A 59 -6.76 -18.25 6.63
C LYS A 59 -6.39 -18.11 8.12
N ARG A 60 -5.42 -17.26 8.42
CA ARG A 60 -4.94 -16.90 9.77
C ARG A 60 -4.35 -15.48 9.73
N ALA A 61 -4.04 -14.93 10.90
CA ALA A 61 -3.22 -13.72 10.97
C ALA A 61 -1.83 -13.96 10.35
N PRO A 62 -1.28 -13.00 9.58
CA PRO A 62 0.04 -13.11 9.00
C PRO A 62 1.13 -13.10 10.08
N THR A 63 2.21 -13.84 9.88
CA THR A 63 3.38 -13.77 10.76
C THR A 63 4.13 -12.44 10.54
N SER A 64 5.02 -12.07 11.47
CA SER A 64 5.87 -10.87 11.33
C SER A 64 6.70 -10.89 10.05
N GLU A 65 7.17 -12.06 9.61
CA GLU A 65 7.93 -12.21 8.36
C GLU A 65 7.04 -12.00 7.11
N GLU A 66 5.84 -12.59 7.10
CA GLU A 66 4.87 -12.43 6.01
C GLU A 66 4.41 -10.96 5.91
N ARG A 67 4.12 -10.32 7.04
CA ARG A 67 3.79 -8.90 7.11
C ARG A 67 4.96 -8.05 6.60
N GLY A 68 6.16 -8.31 7.10
CA GLY A 68 7.37 -7.61 6.68
C GLY A 68 7.58 -7.70 5.17
N ARG A 69 7.37 -8.87 4.58
CA ARG A 69 7.48 -9.08 3.14
C ARG A 69 6.47 -8.26 2.34
N VAL A 70 5.20 -8.25 2.73
CA VAL A 70 4.18 -7.44 2.05
C VAL A 70 4.54 -5.96 2.15
N LEU A 71 4.90 -5.49 3.36
CA LEU A 71 5.22 -4.08 3.58
C LEU A 71 6.50 -3.65 2.85
N TRP A 72 7.52 -4.50 2.78
CA TRP A 72 8.73 -4.21 2.02
C TRP A 72 8.47 -4.21 0.52
N ALA A 73 7.75 -5.20 0.00
CA ALA A 73 7.46 -5.28 -1.42
C ALA A 73 6.57 -4.12 -1.88
N TYR A 74 5.46 -3.87 -1.18
CA TYR A 74 4.51 -2.82 -1.51
C TYR A 74 5.03 -1.43 -1.12
N GLY A 75 5.37 -1.24 0.15
CA GLY A 75 5.83 0.03 0.69
C GLY A 75 7.20 0.42 0.14
N GLY A 76 8.14 -0.52 0.01
CA GLY A 76 9.45 -0.27 -0.58
C GLY A 76 9.37 0.10 -2.06
N PHE A 77 8.52 -0.57 -2.84
CA PHE A 77 8.29 -0.19 -4.23
C PHE A 77 7.73 1.23 -4.33
N LEU A 78 6.69 1.55 -3.55
CA LEU A 78 6.13 2.91 -3.51
C LEU A 78 7.16 3.93 -3.01
N GLY A 79 7.97 3.58 -2.00
CA GLY A 79 9.03 4.45 -1.50
C GLY A 79 10.05 4.79 -2.58
N ALA A 80 10.51 3.80 -3.34
CA ALA A 80 11.40 4.03 -4.47
C ALA A 80 10.77 4.93 -5.54
N LEU A 81 9.48 4.72 -5.85
CA LEU A 81 8.73 5.55 -6.78
C LEU A 81 8.63 7.00 -6.31
N PHE A 82 8.30 7.23 -5.03
CA PHE A 82 8.18 8.56 -4.45
C PHE A 82 9.54 9.26 -4.33
N VAL A 83 10.62 8.53 -4.05
CA VAL A 83 12.00 9.07 -4.10
C VAL A 83 12.36 9.50 -5.52
N ALA A 84 12.10 8.67 -6.53
CA ALA A 84 12.36 9.00 -7.92
C ALA A 84 11.55 10.24 -8.36
N TRP A 85 10.28 10.30 -7.98
CA TRP A 85 9.44 11.47 -8.24
C TRP A 85 9.95 12.73 -7.53
N GLY A 86 10.31 12.63 -6.26
CA GLY A 86 10.88 13.74 -5.50
C GLY A 86 12.21 14.24 -6.08
N ALA A 87 13.08 13.33 -6.51
CA ALA A 87 14.33 13.67 -7.20
C ALA A 87 14.05 14.40 -8.52
N TYR A 88 13.09 13.91 -9.32
CA TYR A 88 12.68 14.57 -10.56
C TYR A 88 12.18 16.01 -10.29
N VAL A 89 11.27 16.19 -9.32
CA VAL A 89 10.76 17.52 -8.96
C VAL A 89 11.90 18.42 -8.46
N GLY A 90 12.77 17.90 -7.60
CA GLY A 90 13.91 18.63 -7.05
C GLY A 90 14.87 19.12 -8.14
N LEU A 91 15.13 18.30 -9.16
CA LEU A 91 15.98 18.69 -10.30
C LEU A 91 15.27 19.64 -11.28
N SER A 92 13.95 19.55 -11.41
CA SER A 92 13.19 20.29 -12.45
C SER A 92 12.68 21.65 -11.98
N ALA A 93 12.24 21.76 -10.73
CA ALA A 93 11.56 22.94 -10.19
C ALA A 93 12.08 23.38 -8.82
N GLY A 94 13.03 22.63 -8.24
CA GLY A 94 13.42 22.77 -6.84
C GLY A 94 12.43 22.09 -5.90
N LEU A 95 12.92 21.62 -4.76
CA LEU A 95 12.11 20.98 -3.73
C LEU A 95 12.41 21.65 -2.39
N ASP A 96 11.48 22.47 -1.93
CA ASP A 96 11.54 23.14 -0.64
C ASP A 96 10.92 22.27 0.47
N SER A 97 11.01 22.73 1.72
CA SER A 97 10.47 21.99 2.88
C SER A 97 8.97 21.69 2.75
N SER A 98 8.20 22.60 2.14
CA SER A 98 6.76 22.40 1.94
C SER A 98 6.48 21.30 0.91
N GLY A 99 7.25 21.27 -0.19
CA GLY A 99 7.19 20.20 -1.19
C GLY A 99 7.55 18.82 -0.62
N VAL A 100 8.56 18.75 0.25
CA VAL A 100 8.91 17.50 0.96
C VAL A 100 7.76 17.03 1.85
N LEU A 101 7.17 17.93 2.65
CA LEU A 101 6.03 17.60 3.51
C LEU A 101 4.83 17.13 2.69
N PHE A 102 4.57 17.75 1.54
CA PHE A 102 3.52 17.34 0.62
C PHE A 102 3.77 15.94 0.08
N LEU A 103 5.00 15.64 -0.34
CA LEU A 103 5.41 14.32 -0.83
C LEU A 103 5.23 13.23 0.23
N LEU A 104 5.71 13.48 1.46
CA LEU A 104 5.55 12.55 2.57
C LEU A 104 4.08 12.34 2.95
N SER A 105 3.28 13.40 2.92
CA SER A 105 1.85 13.33 3.21
C SER A 105 1.08 12.49 2.18
N HIS A 106 1.60 12.40 0.96
CA HIS A 106 1.08 11.50 -0.07
C HIS A 106 1.60 10.07 0.08
N TYR A 107 2.87 9.89 0.44
CA TYR A 107 3.49 8.58 0.53
C TYR A 107 3.12 7.81 1.80
N LEU A 108 3.34 8.40 2.98
CA LEU A 108 3.27 7.72 4.27
C LEU A 108 1.94 7.02 4.58
N PRO A 109 0.76 7.53 4.14
CA PRO A 109 -0.51 6.83 4.35
C PRO A 109 -0.52 5.41 3.78
N TYR A 110 0.15 5.17 2.64
CA TYR A 110 0.12 3.87 1.97
C TYR A 110 0.73 2.72 2.82
N PRO A 111 2.01 2.77 3.25
CA PRO A 111 2.58 1.74 4.10
C PRO A 111 1.98 1.76 5.52
N ALA A 112 1.61 2.92 6.06
CA ALA A 112 1.04 3.01 7.41
C ALA A 112 -0.31 2.29 7.52
N LEU A 113 -1.23 2.54 6.58
CA LEU A 113 -2.54 1.88 6.58
C LEU A 113 -2.42 0.40 6.21
N ALA A 114 -1.52 0.02 5.30
CA ALA A 114 -1.26 -1.38 5.01
C ALA A 114 -0.75 -2.14 6.24
N HIS A 115 0.15 -1.51 7.02
CA HIS A 115 0.63 -2.08 8.28
C HIS A 115 -0.50 -2.28 9.30
N LEU A 116 -1.37 -1.28 9.44
CA LEU A 116 -2.56 -1.36 10.31
C LEU A 116 -3.49 -2.51 9.88
N MET A 117 -3.79 -2.64 8.59
CA MET A 117 -4.69 -3.66 8.05
C MET A 117 -4.11 -5.08 8.13
N LEU A 118 -2.79 -5.20 8.24
CA LEU A 118 -2.10 -6.47 8.47
C LEU A 118 -1.87 -6.79 9.95
N SER A 119 -2.34 -5.96 10.88
CA SER A 119 -2.28 -6.26 12.31
C SER A 119 -3.18 -7.44 12.69
N ASP A 120 -2.81 -8.18 13.74
CA ASP A 120 -3.57 -9.36 14.20
C ASP A 120 -5.05 -9.05 14.45
N ARG A 121 -5.33 -7.86 15.00
CA ARG A 121 -6.71 -7.40 15.26
C ARG A 121 -7.52 -7.27 13.98
N MET A 122 -6.93 -6.70 12.93
CA MET A 122 -7.61 -6.52 11.64
C MET A 122 -7.68 -7.83 10.87
N ALA A 123 -6.60 -8.60 10.86
CA ALA A 123 -6.58 -9.92 10.23
C ALA A 123 -7.64 -10.85 10.82
N ALA A 124 -7.81 -10.87 12.16
CA ALA A 124 -8.86 -11.63 12.82
C ALA A 124 -10.27 -11.24 12.35
N ARG A 125 -10.51 -9.94 12.10
CA ARG A 125 -11.80 -9.47 11.55
C ARG A 125 -12.03 -9.96 10.12
N PHE A 126 -10.98 -10.07 9.30
CA PHE A 126 -11.09 -10.50 7.91
C PHE A 126 -11.15 -12.02 7.71
N VAL A 127 -10.61 -12.80 8.65
CA VAL A 127 -10.72 -14.27 8.62
C VAL A 127 -12.15 -14.72 8.99
N GLY A 128 -12.85 -13.97 9.84
CA GLY A 128 -14.17 -14.35 10.39
C GLY A 128 -14.06 -15.43 11.46
N LYS A 129 -15.05 -15.56 12.35
CA LYS A 129 -15.17 -16.77 13.19
C LYS A 129 -15.31 -17.95 12.24
N ALA A 130 -14.54 -19.02 12.45
CA ALA A 130 -14.79 -20.28 11.79
C ALA A 130 -16.29 -20.60 11.98
N GLY A 131 -17.02 -20.64 10.87
CA GLY A 131 -18.37 -21.19 10.84
C GLY A 131 -18.32 -22.67 11.11
#